data_AF-A0A1M6MJP0-F1
#
_entry.id   AF-A0A1M6MJP0-F1
#
_cell.length_a   1.000
_cell.length_b   1.000
_cell.length_c   1.000
_cell.angle_alpha   90.00
_cell.angle_beta   90.00
_cell.angle_gamma   90.00
#
_symmetry.space_group_name_H-M   'P 1'
#
loop_
_entity.id
_entity.type
_entity.pdbx_description
1 polymer ?
#
loop_
_entity_poly.entity_id
_entity_poly.type
_entity_poly.pdbx_seq_one_letter_code
_entity_poly.pdbx_strand_id
1 'polypeptide(L)'
;MTFNFLIVFSSIVTGTIGLIGGMIFKKNPPKKINWWYGYRTKRSMENQEKWDYAQKIGAENMMKYSSIPFLTTIFGFFIDKQDIVLSFGIVMISTLLWAFFSIYITETKLKSEFDKKEK
;
A
#
# COMPACT_ATOMS: atom_id res chain seq x y z
N MET A 1 -11.14 -17.59 24.41
CA MET A 1 -10.86 -16.62 23.34
C MET A 1 -10.15 -15.44 23.98
N THR A 2 -8.82 -15.41 23.93
CA THR A 2 -8.04 -14.28 24.45
C THR A 2 -7.93 -13.22 23.37
N PHE A 3 -8.07 -11.95 23.74
CA PHE A 3 -7.90 -10.85 22.79
C PHE A 3 -6.42 -10.65 22.47
N ASN A 4 -6.05 -10.81 21.20
CA ASN A 4 -4.67 -10.66 20.74
C ASN A 4 -4.40 -9.22 20.31
N PHE A 5 -3.98 -8.43 21.29
CA PHE A 5 -3.67 -7.01 21.11
C PHE A 5 -2.58 -6.77 20.05
N LEU A 6 -1.60 -7.68 19.90
CA LEU A 6 -0.51 -7.52 18.95
C LEU A 6 -1.03 -7.43 17.51
N ILE A 7 -1.91 -8.37 17.12
CA ILE A 7 -2.52 -8.37 15.79
C ILE A 7 -3.35 -7.10 15.60
N VAL A 8 -4.29 -6.84 16.52
CA VAL A 8 -5.26 -5.73 16.36
C VAL A 8 -4.54 -4.39 16.28
N PHE A 9 -3.66 -4.10 17.25
CA PHE A 9 -2.97 -2.81 17.32
C PHE A 9 -2.07 -2.60 16.11
N SER A 10 -1.22 -3.57 15.78
CA SER A 10 -0.27 -3.44 14.66
C SER A 10 -0.99 -3.27 13.31
N SER A 11 -2.04 -4.05 13.09
CA SER A 11 -2.85 -3.97 11.87
C SER A 11 -3.57 -2.64 11.71
N ILE A 12 -4.14 -2.08 12.78
CA ILE A 12 -4.78 -0.75 12.76
C ILE A 12 -3.76 0.35 12.48
N VAL A 13 -2.59 0.29 13.14
CA VAL A 13 -1.52 1.28 12.95
C VAL A 13 -1.03 1.25 11.50
N THR A 14 -0.70 0.06 10.98
CA THR A 14 -0.23 -0.08 9.59
C THR A 14 -1.28 0.38 8.58
N GLY A 15 -2.55 -0.01 8.76
CA GLY A 15 -3.65 0.44 7.90
C GLY A 15 -3.80 1.96 7.91
N THR A 16 -3.77 2.56 9.11
CA THR A 16 -3.88 4.02 9.28
C THR A 16 -2.70 4.76 8.64
N ILE A 17 -1.47 4.26 8.80
CA ILE A 17 -0.29 4.82 8.14
C ILE A 17 -0.44 4.75 6.62
N GLY A 18 -0.90 3.62 6.08
CA GLY A 18 -1.13 3.49 4.65
C GLY A 18 -2.19 4.45 4.11
N LEU A 19 -3.29 4.60 4.85
CA LEU A 19 -4.39 5.50 4.51
C LEU A 19 -3.95 6.98 4.56
N ILE A 20 -3.31 7.41 5.65
CA ILE A 20 -2.80 8.78 5.82
C ILE A 20 -1.68 9.07 4.82
N GLY A 21 -0.72 8.16 4.67
CA GLY A 21 0.38 8.30 3.72
C GLY A 21 -0.13 8.48 2.29
N GLY A 22 -1.12 7.67 1.89
CA GLY A 22 -1.78 7.81 0.60
C GLY A 22 -2.54 9.13 0.45
N MET A 23 -3.22 9.63 1.50
CA MET A 23 -3.87 10.95 1.48
C MET A 23 -2.86 12.10 1.33
N ILE A 24 -1.72 12.04 2.02
CA ILE A 24 -0.66 13.03 1.91
C ILE A 24 -0.07 13.01 0.50
N PHE A 25 0.23 11.82 -0.04
CA PHE A 25 0.73 11.65 -1.40
C PHE A 25 -0.27 12.15 -2.45
N LYS A 26 -1.57 11.92 -2.24
CA LYS A 26 -2.63 12.40 -3.13
C LYS A 26 -2.77 13.93 -3.10
N LYS A 27 -2.63 14.54 -1.92
CA LYS A 27 -2.72 15.99 -1.74
C LYS A 27 -1.50 16.72 -2.27
N ASN A 28 -0.31 16.19 -2.00
CA ASN A 28 0.97 16.81 -2.34
C ASN A 28 1.86 15.83 -3.14
N PRO A 29 1.44 15.42 -4.36
CA PRO A 29 2.28 14.58 -5.19
C PRO A 29 3.50 15.36 -5.66
N PRO A 30 4.67 14.70 -5.86
CA PRO A 30 5.82 15.36 -6.45
C PRO A 30 5.51 15.80 -7.87
N LYS A 31 5.64 17.10 -8.15
CA LYS A 31 5.30 17.72 -9.44
C LYS A 31 6.34 17.48 -10.55
N LYS A 32 7.51 16.93 -10.19
CA LYS A 32 8.63 16.66 -11.09
C LYS A 32 9.25 15.33 -10.70
N ILE A 33 9.80 14.63 -11.68
CA ILE A 33 10.57 13.40 -11.46
C ILE A 33 11.65 13.67 -10.40
N ASN A 34 11.63 12.90 -9.32
CA ASN A 34 12.54 13.05 -8.20
C ASN A 34 12.99 11.67 -7.71
N TRP A 35 14.29 11.51 -7.50
CA TRP A 35 14.84 10.25 -7.00
C TRP A 35 14.63 10.04 -5.50
N TRP A 36 14.29 11.06 -4.71
CA TRP A 36 14.11 10.96 -3.25
C TRP A 36 12.66 10.83 -2.79
N TYR A 37 11.70 11.26 -3.61
CA TYR A 37 10.29 11.33 -3.22
C TYR A 37 9.36 10.97 -4.38
N GLY A 38 8.30 10.23 -4.07
CA GLY A 38 7.30 9.79 -5.04
C GLY A 38 7.31 8.28 -5.32
N TYR A 39 6.37 7.88 -6.16
CA TYR A 39 6.31 6.57 -6.78
C TYR A 39 7.38 6.48 -7.88
N ARG A 40 8.46 5.72 -7.63
CA ARG A 40 9.74 5.78 -8.37
C ARG A 40 10.10 4.46 -9.06
N THR A 41 9.16 3.86 -9.78
CA THR A 41 9.47 2.71 -10.63
C THR A 41 10.09 3.16 -11.95
N LYS A 42 10.85 2.27 -12.61
CA LYS A 42 11.49 2.56 -13.91
C LYS A 42 10.50 3.14 -14.94
N ARG A 43 9.29 2.58 -15.02
CA ARG A 43 8.24 3.04 -15.93
C ARG A 43 7.68 4.40 -15.54
N SER A 44 7.46 4.65 -14.25
CA SER A 44 6.94 5.95 -13.78
C SER A 44 7.91 7.11 -14.01
N MET A 45 9.22 6.86 -13.99
CA MET A 45 10.25 7.88 -14.14
C MET A 45 10.69 8.13 -15.58
N GLU A 46 10.04 7.50 -16.56
CA GLU A 46 10.44 7.59 -17.97
C GLU A 46 10.18 8.98 -18.56
N ASN A 47 9.02 9.58 -18.25
CA ASN A 47 8.69 10.95 -18.65
C ASN A 47 7.69 11.56 -17.65
N GLN A 48 7.45 12.87 -17.78
CA GLN A 48 6.62 13.61 -16.82
C GLN A 48 5.15 13.17 -16.82
N GLU A 49 4.60 12.75 -17.96
CA GLU A 49 3.21 12.28 -18.05
C GLU A 49 3.02 10.94 -17.32
N LYS A 50 3.94 9.99 -17.53
CA LYS A 50 3.99 8.70 -16.82
C LYS A 50 4.19 8.93 -15.32
N TRP A 51 5.02 9.91 -14.95
CA TRP A 51 5.26 10.30 -13.56
C TRP A 51 3.99 10.81 -12.88
N ASP A 52 3.34 11.82 -13.46
CA ASP A 52 2.15 12.46 -12.89
C ASP A 52 1.00 11.45 -12.73
N TYR A 53 0.80 10.59 -13.74
CA TYR A 53 -0.17 9.50 -13.67
C TYR A 53 0.16 8.55 -12.52
N ALA A 54 1.40 8.05 -12.44
CA ALA A 54 1.84 7.11 -11.42
C ALA A 54 1.68 7.66 -9.99
N GLN A 55 1.98 8.95 -9.76
CA GLN A 55 1.79 9.56 -8.43
C GLN A 55 0.31 9.52 -8.02
N LYS A 56 -0.60 9.85 -8.93
CA LYS A 56 -2.04 9.84 -8.67
C LYS A 56 -2.55 8.44 -8.36
N ILE A 57 -2.31 7.48 -9.27
CA ILE A 57 -2.84 6.12 -9.11
C ILE A 57 -2.14 5.36 -7.97
N GLY A 58 -0.85 5.61 -7.73
CA GLY A 58 -0.09 5.05 -6.62
C GLY A 58 -0.65 5.48 -5.28
N ALA A 59 -0.95 6.78 -5.12
CA ALA A 59 -1.59 7.30 -3.91
C ALA A 59 -2.98 6.68 -3.69
N GLU A 60 -3.80 6.58 -4.74
CA GLU A 60 -5.13 5.96 -4.66
C GLU A 60 -5.08 4.47 -4.30
N ASN A 61 -4.17 3.71 -4.90
CA ASN A 61 -4.02 2.29 -4.60
C ASN A 61 -3.44 2.07 -3.18
N MET A 62 -2.49 2.91 -2.74
CA MET A 62 -1.96 2.87 -1.37
C MET A 62 -3.07 3.03 -0.33
N MET A 63 -3.97 4.00 -0.54
CA MET A 63 -5.16 4.19 0.28
C MET A 63 -6.11 3.00 0.19
N LYS A 64 -6.46 2.56 -1.02
CA LYS A 64 -7.44 1.49 -1.26
C LYS A 64 -7.03 0.18 -0.58
N TYR A 65 -5.76 -0.22 -0.73
CA TYR A 65 -5.27 -1.50 -0.21
C TYR A 65 -4.89 -1.44 1.27
N SER A 66 -4.91 -0.27 1.91
CA SER A 66 -4.76 -0.17 3.38
C SER A 66 -5.89 -0.91 4.15
N SER A 67 -6.98 -1.22 3.45
CA SER A 67 -8.04 -2.13 3.92
C SER A 67 -7.53 -3.52 4.29
N ILE A 68 -6.45 -4.02 3.68
CA ILE A 68 -5.89 -5.36 3.96
C ILE A 68 -5.42 -5.48 5.42
N PRO A 69 -4.55 -4.58 5.93
CA PRO A 69 -4.23 -4.50 7.35
C PRO A 69 -5.48 -4.37 8.22
N PHE A 70 -6.43 -3.50 7.88
CA PHE A 70 -7.66 -3.35 8.69
C PHE A 70 -8.47 -4.63 8.80
N LEU A 71 -8.65 -5.37 7.71
CA LEU A 71 -9.35 -6.67 7.72
C LEU A 71 -8.61 -7.72 8.56
N THR A 72 -7.29 -7.60 8.67
CA THR A 72 -6.46 -8.53 9.44
C THR A 72 -6.73 -8.45 10.95
N THR A 73 -7.30 -7.34 11.43
CA THR A 73 -7.71 -7.17 12.85
C THR A 73 -8.69 -8.25 13.32
N ILE A 74 -9.49 -8.80 12.40
CA ILE A 74 -10.45 -9.88 12.68
C ILE A 74 -9.74 -11.09 13.30
N PHE A 75 -8.54 -11.44 12.82
CA PHE A 75 -7.76 -12.56 13.35
C PHE A 75 -7.35 -12.35 14.82
N GLY A 76 -7.23 -11.10 15.27
CA GLY A 76 -6.89 -10.78 16.65
C GLY A 76 -7.95 -11.21 17.67
N PHE A 77 -9.16 -11.53 17.22
CA PHE A 77 -10.23 -12.09 18.06
C PHE A 77 -10.21 -13.62 18.09
N PHE A 78 -9.55 -14.30 17.15
CA PHE A 78 -9.57 -15.76 17.03
C PHE A 78 -8.26 -16.43 17.44
N ILE A 79 -7.12 -15.75 17.27
CA ILE A 79 -5.79 -16.28 17.59
C ILE A 79 -5.43 -15.99 19.05
N ASP A 80 -4.88 -16.99 19.76
CA ASP A 80 -4.47 -16.79 21.14
C ASP A 80 -3.30 -15.80 21.24
N LYS A 81 -3.33 -14.93 22.26
CA LYS A 81 -2.26 -13.95 22.51
C LYS A 81 -0.89 -14.59 22.80
N GLN A 82 -0.84 -15.87 23.19
CA GLN A 82 0.41 -16.60 23.43
C GLN A 82 1.07 -17.09 22.13
N ASP A 83 0.31 -17.19 21.04
CA ASP A 83 0.81 -17.63 19.73
C ASP A 83 1.53 -16.49 18.99
N ILE A 84 2.61 -16.00 19.60
CA ILE A 84 3.35 -14.81 19.16
C ILE A 84 3.88 -14.98 17.73
N VAL A 85 4.45 -16.16 17.41
CA VAL A 85 5.01 -16.44 16.07
C VAL A 85 3.95 -16.34 14.98
N LEU A 86 2.78 -16.93 15.21
CA LEU A 86 1.65 -16.87 14.28
C LEU A 86 1.15 -15.43 14.14
N SER A 87 1.04 -14.72 15.26
CA SER A 87 0.58 -13.33 15.31
C SER A 87 1.48 -12.40 14.47
N PHE A 88 2.81 -12.52 14.64
CA PHE A 88 3.77 -11.77 13.82
C PHE A 88 3.69 -12.16 12.34
N GLY A 89 3.58 -13.45 12.03
CA GLY A 89 3.45 -13.94 10.66
C GLY A 89 2.24 -13.32 9.95
N ILE A 90 1.08 -13.29 10.62
CA ILE A 90 -0.15 -12.68 10.09
C ILE A 90 0.04 -11.19 9.79
N VAL A 91 0.59 -10.43 10.74
CA VAL A 91 0.82 -8.98 10.57
C VAL A 91 1.81 -8.70 9.43
N MET A 92 2.90 -9.47 9.36
CA MET A 92 3.92 -9.34 8.32
C MET A 92 3.36 -9.65 6.94
N ILE A 93 2.68 -10.80 6.77
CA ILE A 93 2.08 -11.19 5.50
C ILE A 93 1.06 -10.15 5.04
N SER A 94 0.20 -9.67 5.96
CA SER A 94 -0.78 -8.63 5.66
C SER A 94 -0.13 -7.33 5.16
N THR A 95 0.95 -6.90 5.81
CA THR A 95 1.72 -5.71 5.41
C THR A 95 2.36 -5.88 4.04
N LEU A 96 2.94 -7.06 3.77
CA LEU A 96 3.54 -7.37 2.47
C LEU A 96 2.50 -7.44 1.35
N LEU A 97 1.32 -8.03 1.62
CA LEU A 97 0.22 -8.07 0.65
C LEU A 97 -0.29 -6.67 0.33
N TRP A 98 -0.43 -5.80 1.32
CA TRP A 98 -0.78 -4.40 1.10
C TRP A 98 0.21 -3.70 0.16
N ALA A 99 1.50 -3.79 0.46
CA ALA A 99 2.55 -3.20 -0.38
C ALA A 99 2.54 -3.79 -1.79
N PHE A 100 2.45 -5.12 -1.90
CA PHE A 100 2.43 -5.84 -3.17
C PHE A 100 1.24 -5.41 -4.04
N PHE A 101 0.01 -5.47 -3.53
CA PHE A 101 -1.17 -5.08 -4.31
C PHE A 101 -1.15 -3.61 -4.69
N SER A 102 -0.70 -2.73 -3.79
CA SER A 102 -0.54 -1.30 -4.09
C SER A 102 0.39 -1.09 -5.28
N ILE A 103 1.56 -1.74 -5.30
CA ILE A 103 2.56 -1.59 -6.36
C ILE A 103 2.13 -2.28 -7.65
N TYR A 104 1.73 -3.55 -7.56
CA TYR A 104 1.39 -4.38 -8.71
C TYR A 104 0.24 -3.79 -9.54
N ILE A 105 -0.82 -3.32 -8.87
CA ILE A 105 -1.97 -2.72 -9.54
C ILE A 105 -1.62 -1.36 -10.12
N THR A 106 -0.74 -0.59 -9.45
CA THR A 106 -0.24 0.68 -9.97
C THR A 106 0.56 0.46 -11.26
N GLU A 107 1.49 -0.50 -11.26
CA GLU A 107 2.29 -0.83 -12.43
C GLU A 107 1.46 -1.39 -13.59
N THR A 108 0.46 -2.21 -13.27
CA THR A 108 -0.45 -2.77 -14.30
C THR A 108 -1.27 -1.66 -14.96
N LYS A 109 -1.84 -0.74 -14.16
CA LYS A 109 -2.59 0.42 -14.69
C LYS A 109 -1.68 1.32 -15.52
N LEU A 110 -0.49 1.65 -15.00
CA LEU A 110 0.51 2.47 -15.70
C LEU A 110 0.90 1.84 -17.04
N LYS A 111 1.17 0.53 -17.08
CA LYS A 111 1.42 -0.17 -18.34
C LYS A 111 0.23 -0.06 -19.30
N SER A 112 -0.97 -0.37 -18.82
CA SER A 112 -2.17 -0.41 -19.66
C SER A 112 -2.58 0.94 -20.24
N GLU A 113 -2.26 2.04 -19.56
CA GLU A 113 -2.57 3.40 -20.02
C GLU A 113 -1.63 3.83 -21.15
N PHE A 114 -0.33 3.57 -21.01
CA PHE A 114 0.67 4.08 -21.94
C PHE A 114 1.00 3.11 -23.09
N ASP A 115 0.90 1.79 -22.89
CA ASP A 115 1.00 0.81 -24.00
C ASP A 115 -0.16 0.98 -25.02
N LYS A 116 -1.28 1.60 -24.61
CA LYS A 116 -2.40 1.94 -25.51
C LYS A 116 -2.19 3.24 -26.28
N LYS A 117 -1.43 4.20 -25.74
CA LYS A 117 -1.16 5.50 -26.38
C LYS A 117 -0.05 5.41 -27.44
N GLU A 118 0.85 4.44 -27.29
CA GLU A 118 1.97 4.19 -28.21
C GLU A 118 1.57 3.32 -29.42
N LYS A 119 0.31 2.85 -29.50
CA LYS A 119 -0.27 2.12 -30.63
C LYS A 119 -1.27 2.98 -31.39
#